data_AF-W2LME0-F1
#
_entry.id   AF-W2LME0-F1
#
_cell.length_a   1.000
_cell.length_b   1.000
_cell.length_c   1.000
_cell.angle_alpha   90.00
_cell.angle_beta   90.00
_cell.angle_gamma   90.00
#
_symmetry.space_group_name_H-M   'P 1'
#
loop_
_entity.id
_entity.type
_entity.pdbx_description
1 polymer ?
#
loop_
_entity_poly.entity_id
_entity_poly.type
_entity_poly.pdbx_seq_one_letter_code
_entity_poly.pdbx_strand_id
1 'polypeptide(L)'
;MIAGAFPTLFMMGGDMIPSGSFSHDLIDHLMRYYDGRFENNVTLIVTLFNQLQRYAAVRKAATASTAHSETLRKPGQLASGVNFKKSLLAAKNHPDSPAAKRLNASLLRILSVIGGTIPFLPFERAETRPKLAAMRFRFGLSQFG
;
A
#
# COMPACT_ATOMS: atom_id res chain seq x y z
N MET A 1 13.43 11.55 -11.23
CA MET A 1 14.08 10.21 -11.26
C MET A 1 14.75 9.93 -9.93
N ILE A 2 14.72 8.69 -9.43
CA ILE A 2 15.40 8.29 -8.19
C ILE A 2 16.91 8.58 -8.25
N ALA A 3 17.56 8.39 -9.41
CA ALA A 3 18.98 8.67 -9.57
C ALA A 3 19.38 10.09 -9.14
N GLY A 4 18.57 11.10 -9.52
CA GLY A 4 18.81 12.49 -9.16
C GLY A 4 18.51 12.83 -7.70
N ALA A 5 17.70 12.00 -7.01
CA ALA A 5 17.43 12.15 -5.59
C ALA A 5 18.53 11.54 -4.70
N PHE A 6 19.34 10.62 -5.25
CA PHE A 6 20.42 9.92 -4.55
C PHE A 6 21.74 9.98 -5.32
N PRO A 7 22.30 11.18 -5.56
CA PRO A 7 23.50 11.33 -6.39
C PRO A 7 24.73 10.62 -5.81
N THR A 8 24.83 10.47 -4.49
CA THR A 8 25.91 9.72 -3.82
C THR A 8 25.81 8.21 -4.03
N LEU A 9 24.62 7.70 -4.33
CA LEU A 9 24.42 6.28 -4.64
C LEU A 9 24.53 6.03 -6.15
N PHE A 10 24.05 6.97 -6.96
CA PHE A 10 24.04 6.90 -8.42
C PHE A 10 24.95 7.99 -9.01
N MET A 11 26.27 7.84 -8.82
CA MET A 11 27.27 8.85 -9.18
C MET A 11 27.30 9.21 -10.67
N MET A 12 26.93 8.27 -11.56
CA MET A 12 26.87 8.51 -13.02
C MET A 12 25.47 8.93 -13.50
N GLY A 13 24.58 9.32 -12.59
CA GLY A 13 23.21 9.68 -12.94
C GLY A 13 22.34 8.46 -13.26
N GLY A 14 21.29 8.70 -14.03
CA GLY A 14 20.14 7.79 -14.13
C GLY A 14 19.80 7.29 -15.51
N ASP A 15 20.56 7.58 -16.56
CA ASP A 15 20.14 7.28 -17.94
C ASP A 15 19.87 5.79 -18.20
N MET A 16 20.47 4.90 -17.40
CA MET A 16 20.23 3.45 -17.43
C MET A 16 19.17 2.96 -16.44
N ILE A 17 18.56 3.86 -15.66
CA ILE A 17 17.55 3.54 -14.65
C ILE A 17 16.16 3.73 -15.25
N PRO A 18 15.29 2.70 -15.19
CA PRO A 18 13.95 2.79 -15.74
C PRO A 18 13.14 3.93 -15.10
N SER A 19 12.37 4.63 -15.94
CA SER A 19 11.40 5.61 -15.48
C SER A 19 10.19 4.89 -14.86
N GLY A 20 10.06 4.90 -13.53
CA GLY A 20 8.93 4.28 -12.83
C GLY A 20 9.35 3.51 -11.58
N SER A 21 8.61 2.46 -11.24
CA SER A 21 9.03 1.52 -10.19
C SER A 21 10.18 0.65 -10.70
N PHE A 22 11.15 0.37 -9.84
CA PHE A 22 12.23 -0.55 -10.18
C PHE A 22 11.70 -1.98 -10.27
N SER A 23 12.28 -2.79 -11.16
CA SER A 23 12.02 -4.23 -11.19
C SER A 23 12.57 -4.87 -9.92
N HIS A 24 12.02 -6.04 -9.55
CA HIS A 24 12.53 -6.80 -8.40
C HIS A 24 14.00 -7.14 -8.58
N ASP A 25 14.40 -7.56 -9.79
CA ASP A 25 15.79 -7.92 -10.11
C ASP A 25 16.75 -6.75 -9.94
N LEU A 26 16.33 -5.54 -10.33
CA LEU A 26 17.14 -4.34 -10.15
C LEU A 26 17.25 -3.97 -8.67
N ILE A 27 16.17 -4.08 -7.90
CA ILE A 27 16.19 -3.84 -6.46
C ILE A 27 17.13 -4.86 -5.78
N ASP A 28 17.00 -6.14 -6.10
CA ASP A 28 17.87 -7.19 -5.56
C ASP A 28 19.34 -6.94 -5.91
N HIS A 29 19.62 -6.53 -7.14
CA HIS A 29 20.98 -6.17 -7.56
C HIS A 29 21.53 -5.00 -6.75
N LEU A 30 20.74 -3.95 -6.55
CA LEU A 30 21.15 -2.79 -5.75
C LEU A 30 21.36 -3.16 -4.28
N MET A 31 20.46 -3.94 -3.68
CA MET A 31 20.58 -4.37 -2.29
C MET A 31 21.78 -5.29 -2.06
N ARG A 32 22.18 -6.08 -3.06
CA ARG A 32 23.36 -6.98 -3.01
C ARG A 32 24.63 -6.36 -3.60
N TYR A 33 24.64 -5.05 -3.77
CA TYR A 33 25.79 -4.37 -4.35
C TYR A 33 27.03 -4.52 -3.46
N TYR A 34 28.21 -4.66 -4.08
CA TYR A 34 29.41 -5.21 -3.43
C TYR A 34 29.89 -4.47 -2.16
N ASP A 35 29.61 -3.18 -2.02
CA ASP A 35 30.02 -2.35 -0.87
C ASP A 35 28.87 -2.04 0.11
N GLY A 36 27.68 -2.59 -0.13
CA GLY A 36 26.52 -2.39 0.73
C GLY A 36 25.98 -0.95 0.77
N ARG A 37 26.41 -0.04 -0.13
CA ARG A 37 26.00 1.38 -0.05
C ARG A 37 24.49 1.60 -0.14
N PHE A 38 23.79 0.74 -0.87
CA PHE A 38 22.34 0.86 -1.11
C PHE A 38 21.51 0.25 0.02
N GLU A 39 21.91 -0.93 0.54
CA GLU A 39 21.25 -1.57 1.68
C GLU A 39 21.41 -0.77 2.98
N ASN A 40 22.51 -0.03 3.13
CA ASN A 40 22.74 0.82 4.30
C ASN A 40 22.05 2.19 4.19
N ASN A 41 21.47 2.53 3.03
CA ASN A 41 20.77 3.79 2.84
C ASN A 41 19.28 3.67 3.19
N VAL A 42 18.93 3.99 4.44
CA VAL A 42 17.55 3.95 4.95
C VAL A 42 16.60 4.79 4.09
N THR A 43 17.04 5.97 3.64
CA THR A 43 16.20 6.88 2.83
C THR A 43 15.84 6.26 1.48
N LEU A 44 16.77 5.56 0.84
CA LEU A 44 16.52 4.81 -0.38
C LEU A 44 15.53 3.67 -0.12
N ILE A 45 15.74 2.88 0.93
CA ILE A 45 14.86 1.76 1.28
C ILE A 45 13.43 2.24 1.50
N VAL A 46 13.24 3.30 2.30
CA VAL A 46 11.92 3.89 2.55
C VAL A 46 11.29 4.41 1.25
N THR A 47 12.10 4.97 0.34
CA THR A 47 11.62 5.44 -0.96
C THR A 47 11.15 4.29 -1.85
N LEU A 48 11.94 3.22 -1.97
CA LEU A 48 11.58 2.01 -2.72
C LEU A 48 10.34 1.34 -2.14
N PHE A 49 10.26 1.26 -0.81
CA PHE A 49 9.09 0.72 -0.12
C PHE A 49 7.82 1.53 -0.37
N ASN A 50 7.90 2.87 -0.29
CA ASN A 50 6.78 3.74 -0.62
C ASN A 50 6.35 3.58 -2.09
N GLN A 51 7.30 3.41 -3.02
CA GLN A 51 6.98 3.14 -4.42
C GLN A 51 6.27 1.79 -4.60
N LEU A 52 6.74 0.74 -3.94
CA LEU A 52 6.12 -0.59 -3.92
C LEU A 52 4.65 -0.50 -3.46
N GLN A 53 4.40 0.16 -2.32
CA GLN A 53 3.03 0.33 -1.79
C GLN A 53 2.15 1.16 -2.72
N ARG A 54 2.66 2.28 -3.25
CA ARG A 54 1.90 3.14 -4.18
C ARG A 54 1.55 2.41 -5.46
N TYR A 55 2.49 1.65 -6.04
CA TYR A 55 2.25 0.90 -7.26
C TYR A 55 1.18 -0.17 -7.06
N ALA A 56 1.27 -0.94 -5.97
CA ALA A 56 0.26 -1.93 -5.60
C ALA A 56 -1.14 -1.28 -5.41
N ALA A 57 -1.19 -0.14 -4.71
CA ALA A 57 -2.41 0.61 -4.47
C ALA A 57 -3.04 1.12 -5.78
N VAL A 58 -2.25 1.75 -6.66
CA VAL A 58 -2.74 2.29 -7.95
C VAL A 58 -3.24 1.18 -8.86
N ARG A 59 -2.48 0.08 -8.98
CA ARG A 59 -2.88 -1.07 -9.81
C ARG A 59 -4.19 -1.69 -9.31
N LYS A 60 -4.30 -1.91 -7.99
CA LYS A 60 -5.52 -2.45 -7.40
C LYS A 60 -6.69 -1.49 -7.51
N ALA A 61 -6.47 -0.19 -7.31
CA ALA A 61 -7.49 0.83 -7.47
C ALA A 61 -8.01 0.87 -8.91
N ALA A 62 -7.12 0.77 -9.91
CA ALA A 62 -7.50 0.69 -11.33
C ALA A 62 -8.39 -0.54 -11.60
N THR A 63 -7.99 -1.72 -11.13
CA THR A 63 -8.82 -2.93 -11.28
C THR A 63 -10.13 -2.87 -10.50
N ALA A 64 -10.13 -2.30 -9.29
CA ALA A 64 -11.34 -2.14 -8.50
C ALA A 64 -12.28 -1.10 -9.12
N SER A 65 -11.76 -0.07 -9.80
CA SER A 65 -12.56 0.93 -10.49
C SER A 65 -13.35 0.35 -11.66
N THR A 66 -12.80 -0.66 -12.34
CA THR A 66 -13.50 -1.35 -13.44
C THR A 66 -14.48 -2.40 -12.90
N ALA A 67 -14.10 -3.17 -11.88
CA ALA A 67 -14.91 -4.27 -11.35
C ALA A 67 -16.00 -3.83 -10.34
N HIS A 68 -15.78 -2.73 -9.61
CA HIS A 68 -16.61 -2.28 -8.49
C HIS A 68 -16.90 -0.77 -8.57
N SER A 69 -17.12 -0.26 -9.78
CA SER A 69 -17.34 1.16 -10.07
C SER A 69 -18.42 1.79 -9.19
N GLU A 70 -19.56 1.13 -8.99
CA GLU A 70 -20.66 1.62 -8.14
C GLU A 70 -20.29 1.70 -6.66
N THR A 71 -19.57 0.70 -6.17
CA THR A 71 -19.08 0.63 -4.78
C THR A 71 -18.05 1.70 -4.49
N LEU A 72 -17.26 2.12 -5.49
CA LEU A 72 -16.29 3.20 -5.39
C LEU A 72 -16.88 4.59 -5.69
N ARG A 73 -18.02 4.67 -6.39
CA ARG A 73 -18.76 5.92 -6.64
C ARG A 73 -19.35 6.52 -5.37
N LYS A 74 -19.97 5.69 -4.52
CA LYS A 74 -20.55 6.12 -3.22
C LYS A 74 -19.51 6.83 -2.33
N PRO A 75 -18.28 6.29 -2.17
CA PRO A 75 -17.14 6.96 -1.54
C PRO A 75 -16.74 8.29 -2.17
N GLY A 76 -16.61 8.34 -3.49
CA GLY A 76 -16.22 9.56 -4.20
C GLY A 76 -17.24 10.69 -4.00
N GLN A 77 -18.52 10.35 -3.98
CA GLN A 77 -19.61 11.29 -3.68
C GLN A 77 -19.61 11.72 -2.21
N LEU A 78 -19.33 10.80 -1.27
CA LEU A 78 -19.13 11.12 0.14
C LEU A 78 -17.95 12.07 0.32
N ALA A 79 -16.79 11.78 -0.25
CA ALA A 79 -15.57 12.59 -0.14
C ALA A 79 -15.74 14.01 -0.72
N SER A 80 -16.54 14.14 -1.78
CA SER A 80 -16.79 15.42 -2.46
C SER A 80 -17.87 16.27 -1.78
N GLY A 81 -18.58 15.74 -0.77
CA GLY A 81 -19.66 16.44 -0.10
C GLY A 81 -19.19 17.45 0.96
N VAL A 82 -19.75 18.66 0.96
CA VAL A 82 -19.51 19.68 2.00
C VAL A 82 -19.80 19.16 3.42
N ASN A 83 -20.79 18.27 3.53
CA ASN A 83 -21.18 17.63 4.79
C ASN A 83 -20.13 16.64 5.29
N PHE A 84 -19.37 15.99 4.41
CA PHE A 84 -18.33 15.05 4.81
C PHE A 84 -17.15 15.76 5.48
N LYS A 85 -16.73 16.91 4.97
CA LYS A 85 -15.71 17.75 5.61
C LYS A 85 -16.14 18.19 7.02
N LYS A 86 -17.41 18.59 7.19
CA LYS A 86 -17.97 18.93 8.51
C LYS A 86 -17.97 17.72 9.45
N SER A 87 -18.40 16.55 8.97
CA SER A 87 -18.38 15.31 9.75
C SER A 87 -16.97 14.87 10.15
N LEU A 88 -15.97 15.07 9.29
CA LEU A 88 -14.56 14.82 9.60
C LEU A 88 -14.03 15.77 10.68
N LEU A 89 -14.37 17.06 10.61
CA LEU A 89 -13.98 18.03 11.64
C LEU A 89 -14.64 17.73 12.99
N ALA A 90 -15.93 17.36 12.98
CA ALA A 90 -16.64 16.93 14.18
C ALA A 90 -16.00 15.65 14.78
N ALA A 91 -15.66 14.68 13.94
CA ALA A 91 -14.98 13.46 14.35
C ALA A 91 -13.56 13.71 14.89
N LYS A 92 -12.83 14.68 14.33
CA LYS A 92 -11.52 15.12 14.85
C LYS A 92 -11.64 15.65 16.28
N ASN A 93 -12.66 16.47 16.55
CA ASN A 93 -12.86 17.06 17.87
C ASN A 93 -13.44 16.06 18.88
N HIS A 94 -14.20 15.07 18.42
CA HIS A 94 -14.84 14.04 19.26
C HIS A 94 -14.63 12.62 18.69
N PRO A 95 -13.42 12.04 18.84
CA PRO A 95 -13.04 10.79 18.19
C PRO A 95 -13.82 9.56 18.70
N ASP A 96 -14.23 9.55 19.97
CA ASP A 96 -14.95 8.42 20.57
C ASP A 96 -16.46 8.44 20.34
N SER A 97 -16.96 9.51 19.70
CA SER A 97 -18.38 9.64 19.41
C SER A 97 -18.88 8.49 18.52
N PRO A 98 -20.13 8.02 18.70
CA PRO A 98 -20.71 7.00 17.83
C PRO A 98 -20.70 7.41 16.34
N ALA A 99 -20.85 8.71 16.06
CA ALA A 99 -20.77 9.25 14.72
C ALA A 99 -19.36 9.10 14.10
N ALA A 100 -18.31 9.43 14.86
CA ALA A 100 -16.92 9.25 14.42
C ALA A 100 -16.59 7.77 14.16
N LYS A 101 -17.06 6.87 15.04
CA LYS A 101 -16.88 5.41 14.85
C LYS A 101 -17.57 4.90 13.58
N ARG A 102 -18.81 5.34 13.31
CA ARG A 102 -19.53 4.98 12.07
C ARG A 102 -18.85 5.53 10.82
N LEU A 103 -18.34 6.76 10.89
CA LEU A 103 -17.58 7.38 9.80
C LEU A 103 -16.30 6.60 9.51
N ASN A 104 -15.54 6.27 10.56
CA ASN A 104 -14.32 5.48 10.43
C ASN A 104 -14.59 4.08 9.86
N ALA A 105 -15.63 3.39 10.35
CA ALA A 105 -16.03 2.09 9.80
C ALA A 105 -16.40 2.16 8.30
N SER A 106 -17.06 3.25 7.90
CA SER A 106 -17.41 3.49 6.50
C SER A 106 -16.16 3.71 5.65
N LEU A 107 -15.20 4.49 6.12
CA LEU A 107 -13.91 4.71 5.45
C LEU A 107 -13.07 3.44 5.38
N LEU A 108 -12.96 2.67 6.46
CA LEU A 108 -12.23 1.40 6.50
C LEU A 108 -12.81 0.39 5.52
N ARG A 109 -14.14 0.33 5.37
CA ARG A 109 -14.78 -0.52 4.36
C ARG A 109 -14.31 -0.15 2.95
N ILE A 110 -14.23 1.13 2.64
CA ILE A 110 -13.79 1.62 1.33
C ILE A 110 -12.32 1.27 1.10
N LEU A 111 -11.48 1.57 2.09
CA LEU A 111 -10.05 1.27 2.04
C LEU A 111 -9.79 -0.23 1.92
N SER A 112 -10.62 -1.08 2.54
CA SER A 112 -10.47 -2.54 2.47
C SER A 112 -10.59 -3.12 1.06
N VAL A 113 -11.32 -2.46 0.15
CA VAL A 113 -11.47 -2.89 -1.26
C VAL A 113 -10.12 -2.88 -1.99
N ILE A 114 -9.26 -1.93 -1.64
CA ILE A 114 -7.96 -1.72 -2.28
C ILE A 114 -6.82 -2.25 -1.40
N GLY A 115 -6.95 -2.11 -0.09
CA GLY A 115 -5.87 -2.33 0.87
C GLY A 115 -5.41 -3.78 1.00
N GLY A 116 -6.24 -4.75 0.62
CA GLY A 116 -5.91 -6.18 0.78
C GLY A 116 -4.69 -6.66 -0.03
N THR A 117 -4.35 -5.95 -1.12
CA THR A 117 -3.18 -6.26 -1.96
C THR A 117 -2.00 -5.33 -1.71
N ILE A 118 -2.11 -4.38 -0.78
CA ILE A 118 -1.03 -3.45 -0.47
C ILE A 118 -0.13 -4.10 0.58
N PRO A 119 1.17 -4.29 0.29
CA PRO A 119 2.07 -5.03 1.16
C PRO A 119 2.28 -4.31 2.50
N PHE A 120 2.33 -5.12 3.57
CA PHE A 120 2.51 -4.74 4.97
C PHE A 120 1.39 -3.86 5.55
N LEU A 121 0.25 -3.76 4.88
CA LEU A 121 -0.92 -3.04 5.39
C LEU A 121 -1.79 -3.96 6.28
N PRO A 122 -2.49 -3.45 7.31
CA PRO A 122 -3.37 -4.29 8.14
C PRO A 122 -4.41 -5.09 7.35
N PHE A 123 -4.85 -4.56 6.20
CA PHE A 123 -5.81 -5.21 5.31
C PHE A 123 -5.24 -6.46 4.62
N GLU A 124 -3.96 -6.46 4.22
CA GLU A 124 -3.31 -7.66 3.65
C GLU A 124 -3.30 -8.80 4.67
N ARG A 125 -2.97 -8.48 5.93
CA ARG A 125 -3.02 -9.46 7.03
C ARG A 125 -4.43 -10.00 7.25
N ALA A 126 -5.43 -9.12 7.22
CA ALA A 126 -6.83 -9.50 7.36
C ALA A 126 -7.30 -10.41 6.21
N GLU A 127 -6.87 -10.15 4.97
CA GLU A 127 -7.20 -10.97 3.80
C GLU A 127 -6.47 -12.32 3.78
N THR A 128 -5.25 -12.38 4.31
CA THR A 128 -4.41 -13.59 4.29
C THR A 128 -4.85 -14.62 5.34
N ARG A 129 -5.29 -14.18 6.52
CA ARG A 129 -5.77 -15.06 7.62
C ARG A 129 -6.77 -16.14 7.19
N PRO A 130 -7.89 -15.83 6.50
CA PRO A 130 -8.84 -16.85 6.08
C PRO A 130 -8.25 -17.79 5.03
N LYS A 131 -7.33 -17.33 4.16
CA LYS A 131 -6.64 -18.18 3.18
C LYS A 131 -5.75 -19.21 3.88
N LEU A 132 -5.01 -18.78 4.90
CA LEU A 132 -4.20 -19.68 5.74
C LEU A 132 -5.09 -20.71 6.46
N ALA A 133 -6.21 -20.28 7.03
CA ALA A 133 -7.16 -21.19 7.66
C ALA A 133 -7.72 -22.22 6.67
N ALA A 134 -8.13 -21.78 5.47
CA ALA A 134 -8.60 -22.66 4.41
C ALA A 134 -7.54 -23.67 3.95
N MET A 135 -6.28 -23.24 3.82
CA MET A 135 -5.16 -24.14 3.51
C MET A 135 -4.96 -25.18 4.62
N ARG A 136 -5.04 -24.77 5.89
CA ARG A 136 -4.99 -25.68 7.03
C ARG A 136 -6.12 -26.71 7.01
N PHE A 137 -7.34 -26.31 6.66
CA PHE A 137 -8.46 -27.25 6.53
C PHE A 137 -8.27 -28.22 5.35
N ARG A 138 -7.73 -27.75 4.23
CA ARG A 138 -7.56 -28.57 3.03
C ARG A 138 -6.39 -29.56 3.09
N PHE A 139 -5.25 -29.12 3.63
CA PHE A 139 -3.99 -29.88 3.59
C PHE A 139 -3.54 -30.37 4.97
N GLY A 140 -4.26 -30.03 6.04
CA GLY A 140 -3.86 -30.33 7.41
C GLY A 140 -2.82 -29.35 7.95
N LEU A 141 -2.28 -29.67 9.13
CA LEU A 141 -1.17 -28.91 9.72
C LEU A 141 0.14 -29.27 9.00
N SER A 142 0.97 -28.27 8.71
CA SER A 142 2.33 -28.50 8.26
C SER A 142 3.09 -29.30 9.32
N GLN A 143 3.34 -30.57 9.05
CA GLN A 143 4.28 -31.35 9.84
C GLN A 143 5.68 -30.93 9.38
N PHE A 144 6.30 -30.02 10.14
CA PHE A 144 7.73 -29.78 10.01
C PHE A 144 8.43 -30.98 10.64
N GLY A 145 9.05 -31.81 9.80
CA GLY A 145 10.06 -32.78 10.19
C GLY A 145 11.45 -32.16 10.09
#